data_AF-R6NKK2-F1
#
_entry.id   AF-R6NKK2-F1
#
_cell.length_a   1.000
_cell.length_b   1.000
_cell.length_c   1.000
_cell.angle_alpha   90.00
_cell.angle_beta   90.00
_cell.angle_gamma   90.00
#
_symmetry.space_group_name_H-M   'P 1'
#
loop_
_entity.id
_entity.type
_entity.pdbx_description
1 polymer ?
#
loop_
_entity_poly.entity_id
_entity_poly.type
_entity_poly.pdbx_seq_one_letter_code
_entity_poly.pdbx_strand_id
1 'polypeptide(L)'
;MEKFIDYIESQMSGVPDGPFLYKFKRKTLDEMNGRASEVEARGLRDKNVIDDLIISEHPDLKSDYKKFALESKRKNTSKRRWLTNSIGSVIYLILLLCAYLGMSFHTHNWEKTWVFMVGGVLLWVVYLLSLFIIRISRMRQIFHIFARLMLAGSVMLVATVVFICSLEFFRFEGYWSIFIGGVAVALIADAVYATVTNKKLVMFSYLLYIPIIGTMVYIILAAVGAVNWNNGWLIIIFSLVVDVAVAVSSIVKNSVEKWEVVNAWKDED
;
A
#
# COMPACT_ATOMS: atom_id res chain seq x y z
N MET A 1 -31.10 32.96 -16.21
CA MET A 1 -30.60 32.81 -14.83
C MET A 1 -31.65 32.19 -13.90
N GLU A 2 -32.84 32.77 -13.70
CA GLU A 2 -33.90 32.13 -12.90
C GLU A 2 -34.30 30.75 -13.42
N LYS A 3 -34.43 30.59 -14.75
CA LYS A 3 -34.72 29.28 -15.39
C LYS A 3 -33.76 28.16 -15.01
N PHE A 4 -32.46 28.44 -14.84
CA PHE A 4 -31.49 27.43 -14.42
C PHE A 4 -31.65 27.05 -12.95
N ILE A 5 -31.95 28.04 -12.09
CA ILE A 5 -32.21 27.80 -10.67
C ILE A 5 -33.45 26.92 -10.52
N ASP A 6 -34.55 27.28 -11.20
CA ASP A 6 -35.81 26.52 -11.18
C ASP A 6 -35.64 25.10 -11.72
N TYR A 7 -34.86 24.94 -12.79
CA TYR A 7 -34.54 23.63 -13.36
C TYR A 7 -33.74 22.77 -12.36
N ILE A 8 -32.67 23.32 -11.77
CA ILE A 8 -31.85 22.60 -10.79
C ILE A 8 -32.70 22.23 -9.56
N GLU A 9 -33.57 23.13 -9.09
CA GLU A 9 -34.34 22.91 -7.88
C GLU A 9 -35.47 21.89 -8.09
N SER A 10 -36.14 21.93 -9.24
CA SER A 10 -37.14 20.94 -9.63
C SER A 10 -36.54 19.55 -9.83
N GLN A 11 -35.41 19.44 -10.54
CA GLN A 11 -34.73 18.15 -10.76
C GLN A 11 -34.15 17.56 -9.48
N MET A 12 -33.74 18.40 -8.52
CA MET A 12 -33.19 17.94 -7.24
C MET A 12 -34.25 17.82 -6.14
N SER A 13 -35.53 18.00 -6.45
CA SER A 13 -36.64 17.79 -5.52
C SER A 13 -36.64 16.35 -4.98
N GLY A 14 -36.85 16.21 -3.67
CA GLY A 14 -36.84 14.92 -2.96
C GLY A 14 -35.46 14.36 -2.60
N VAL A 15 -34.36 15.02 -2.97
CA VAL A 15 -33.01 14.67 -2.47
C VAL A 15 -32.81 15.32 -1.09
N PRO A 16 -32.37 14.58 -0.05
CA PRO A 16 -32.13 15.15 1.26
C PRO A 16 -31.12 16.29 1.22
N ASP A 17 -31.45 17.40 1.87
CA ASP A 17 -30.55 18.55 1.98
C ASP A 17 -29.28 18.18 2.75
N GLY A 18 -28.14 18.59 2.21
CA GLY A 18 -26.84 18.31 2.80
C GLY A 18 -25.73 19.14 2.19
N PRO A 19 -24.55 19.18 2.85
CA PRO A 19 -23.44 20.05 2.45
C PRO A 19 -22.87 19.70 1.05
N PHE A 20 -23.09 18.48 0.56
CA PHE A 20 -22.72 18.10 -0.81
C PHE A 20 -23.75 18.54 -1.85
N LEU A 21 -25.04 18.58 -1.49
CA LEU A 21 -26.10 19.02 -2.40
C LEU A 21 -25.99 20.52 -2.68
N TYR A 22 -25.79 21.32 -1.63
CA TYR A 22 -25.57 22.77 -1.79
C TYR A 22 -24.37 23.07 -2.70
N LYS A 23 -23.23 22.39 -2.46
CA LYS A 23 -22.02 22.55 -3.29
C LYS A 23 -22.24 22.12 -4.74
N PHE A 24 -23.02 21.06 -4.96
CA PHE A 24 -23.35 20.60 -6.29
C PHE A 24 -24.24 21.62 -7.02
N LYS A 25 -25.37 22.03 -6.43
CA LYS A 25 -26.28 23.04 -6.99
C LYS A 25 -25.53 24.31 -7.39
N ARG A 26 -24.66 24.82 -6.51
CA ARG A 26 -23.84 26.00 -6.78
C ARG A 26 -22.86 25.78 -7.94
N LYS A 27 -22.14 24.66 -7.95
CA LYS A 27 -21.18 24.32 -9.01
C LYS A 27 -21.88 24.20 -10.38
N THR A 28 -23.01 23.51 -10.42
CA THR A 28 -23.80 23.33 -11.66
C THR A 28 -24.37 24.65 -12.14
N LEU A 29 -24.87 25.51 -11.25
CA LEU A 29 -25.34 26.84 -11.62
C LEU A 29 -24.21 27.70 -12.21
N ASP A 30 -23.03 27.69 -11.59
CA ASP A 30 -21.85 28.41 -12.09
C ASP A 30 -21.42 27.87 -13.48
N GLU A 31 -21.46 26.56 -13.68
CA GLU A 31 -21.16 25.91 -14.97
C GLU A 31 -22.17 26.28 -16.07
N MET A 32 -23.49 26.20 -15.77
CA MET A 32 -24.55 26.58 -16.70
C MET A 32 -24.50 28.06 -17.07
N ASN A 33 -24.23 28.95 -16.09
CA ASN A 33 -24.07 30.37 -16.34
C ASN A 33 -22.82 30.67 -17.17
N GLY A 34 -21.69 30.04 -16.85
CA GLY A 34 -20.45 30.20 -17.62
C GLY A 34 -20.62 29.74 -19.07
N ARG A 35 -21.32 28.62 -19.29
CA ARG A 35 -21.64 28.12 -20.62
C ARG A 35 -22.58 29.04 -21.38
N ALA A 36 -23.57 29.63 -20.71
CA ALA A 36 -24.49 30.60 -21.30
C ALA A 36 -23.76 31.83 -21.82
N SER A 37 -22.85 32.39 -21.02
CA SER A 37 -22.03 33.53 -21.44
C SER A 37 -21.11 33.18 -22.62
N GLU A 38 -20.59 31.95 -22.68
CA GLU A 38 -19.76 31.50 -23.80
C GLU A 38 -20.55 31.35 -25.11
N VAL A 39 -21.75 30.77 -25.04
CA VAL A 39 -22.64 30.60 -26.20
C VAL A 39 -23.15 31.96 -26.69
N GLU A 40 -23.47 32.87 -25.77
CA GLU A 40 -23.85 34.26 -26.09
C GLU A 40 -22.70 35.00 -26.79
N ALA A 41 -21.47 34.86 -26.29
CA ALA A 41 -20.28 35.45 -26.91
C ALA A 41 -19.97 34.89 -28.31
N ARG A 42 -20.39 33.64 -28.61
CA ARG A 42 -20.25 33.00 -29.93
C ARG A 42 -21.31 33.44 -30.93
N GLY A 43 -22.24 34.31 -30.54
CA GLY A 43 -23.17 34.98 -31.45
C GLY A 43 -24.61 34.46 -31.40
N LEU A 44 -24.95 33.50 -30.54
CA LEU A 44 -26.34 33.18 -30.24
C LEU A 44 -26.94 34.31 -29.37
N ARG A 45 -28.05 34.92 -29.82
CA ARG A 45 -28.66 36.07 -29.12
C ARG A 45 -29.99 35.75 -28.45
N ASP A 46 -30.63 34.66 -28.81
CA ASP A 46 -31.92 34.27 -28.23
C ASP A 46 -31.71 33.58 -26.87
N LYS A 47 -32.06 34.27 -25.79
CA LYS A 47 -31.95 33.76 -24.42
C LYS A 47 -32.74 32.47 -24.19
N ASN A 48 -33.92 32.30 -24.80
CA ASN A 48 -34.72 31.09 -24.59
C ASN A 48 -34.04 29.87 -25.22
N VAL A 49 -33.47 30.06 -26.42
CA VAL A 49 -32.72 29.00 -27.11
C VAL A 49 -31.44 28.65 -26.36
N ILE A 50 -30.74 29.64 -25.81
CA ILE A 50 -29.54 29.43 -24.98
C ILE A 50 -29.90 28.64 -23.71
N ASP A 51 -30.96 29.05 -23.02
CA ASP A 51 -31.39 28.40 -21.78
C ASP A 51 -31.80 26.94 -22.04
N ASP A 52 -32.60 26.67 -23.07
CA ASP A 52 -33.02 25.31 -23.44
C ASP A 52 -31.85 24.43 -23.89
N LEU A 53 -30.91 25.00 -24.66
CA LEU A 53 -29.69 24.31 -25.10
C LEU A 53 -28.88 23.85 -23.89
N ILE A 54 -28.66 24.73 -22.92
CA ILE A 54 -27.83 24.41 -21.74
C ILE A 54 -28.54 23.47 -20.79
N ILE A 55 -29.86 23.59 -20.64
CA ILE A 55 -30.67 22.61 -19.89
C ILE A 55 -30.53 21.22 -20.53
N SER A 56 -30.54 21.14 -21.87
CA SER A 56 -30.38 19.87 -22.59
C SER A 56 -28.99 19.23 -22.44
N GLU A 57 -27.94 20.01 -22.15
CA GLU A 57 -26.59 19.51 -21.86
C GLU A 57 -26.53 18.77 -20.51
N HIS A 58 -27.52 18.97 -19.63
CA HIS A 58 -27.63 18.33 -18.31
C HIS A 58 -28.92 17.52 -18.16
N PRO A 59 -29.08 16.39 -18.88
CA PRO A 59 -30.34 15.64 -18.90
C PRO A 59 -30.62 14.85 -17.62
N ASP A 60 -29.60 14.48 -16.83
CA ASP A 60 -29.77 13.71 -15.58
C ASP A 60 -28.88 14.23 -14.45
N LEU A 61 -29.33 15.33 -13.83
CA LEU A 61 -28.66 15.92 -12.66
C LEU A 61 -28.59 14.97 -11.46
N LYS A 62 -29.53 14.04 -11.31
CA LYS A 62 -29.52 13.11 -10.17
C LYS A 62 -28.37 12.12 -10.29
N SER A 63 -28.07 11.63 -11.49
CA SER A 63 -26.91 10.77 -11.73
C SER A 63 -25.59 11.52 -11.51
N ASP A 64 -25.51 12.77 -11.96
CA ASP A 64 -24.32 13.59 -11.82
C ASP A 64 -24.07 14.01 -10.38
N TYR A 65 -25.14 14.29 -9.62
CA TYR A 65 -25.07 14.48 -8.19
C TYR A 65 -24.54 13.23 -7.48
N LYS A 66 -25.02 12.01 -7.83
CA LYS A 66 -24.52 10.76 -7.23
C LYS A 66 -23.01 10.59 -7.47
N LYS A 67 -22.54 10.84 -8.70
CA LYS A 67 -21.11 10.80 -9.04
C LYS A 67 -20.33 11.84 -8.22
N PHE A 68 -20.79 13.09 -8.21
CA PHE A 68 -20.16 14.18 -7.46
C PHE A 68 -20.11 13.92 -5.95
N ALA A 69 -21.19 13.40 -5.37
CA ALA A 69 -21.28 13.07 -3.95
C ALA A 69 -20.32 11.93 -3.60
N LEU A 70 -20.23 10.90 -4.46
CA LEU A 70 -19.31 9.78 -4.26
C LEU A 70 -17.85 10.22 -4.37
N GLU A 71 -17.51 11.03 -5.36
CA GLU A 71 -16.17 11.59 -5.53
C GLU A 71 -15.79 12.53 -4.39
N SER A 72 -16.70 13.43 -3.98
CA SER A 72 -16.50 14.35 -2.87
C SER A 72 -16.33 13.62 -1.53
N LYS A 73 -17.10 12.56 -1.29
CA LYS A 73 -16.92 11.66 -0.14
C LYS A 73 -15.56 10.98 -0.18
N ARG A 74 -15.12 10.48 -1.34
CA ARG A 74 -13.79 9.84 -1.52
C ARG A 74 -12.64 10.82 -1.29
N LYS A 75 -12.77 12.06 -1.77
CA LYS A 75 -11.78 13.12 -1.57
C LYS A 75 -11.70 13.56 -0.11
N ASN A 76 -12.84 13.78 0.55
CA ASN A 76 -12.88 14.16 1.96
C ASN A 76 -12.34 13.06 2.87
N THR A 77 -12.69 11.79 2.61
CA THR A 77 -12.15 10.66 3.39
C THR A 77 -10.65 10.49 3.18
N SER A 78 -10.14 10.65 1.96
CA SER A 78 -8.70 10.65 1.69
C SER A 78 -7.97 11.79 2.42
N LYS A 79 -8.51 13.01 2.38
CA LYS A 79 -7.94 14.17 3.08
C LYS A 79 -7.94 13.96 4.59
N ARG A 80 -9.05 13.45 5.14
CA ARG A 80 -9.17 13.15 6.57
C ARG A 80 -8.17 12.09 7.00
N ARG A 81 -8.04 10.98 6.25
CA ARG A 81 -7.04 9.94 6.55
C ARG A 81 -5.61 10.47 6.55
N TRP A 82 -5.28 11.34 5.60
CA TRP A 82 -3.96 11.97 5.55
C TRP A 82 -3.73 12.88 6.77
N LEU A 83 -4.70 13.73 7.12
CA LEU A 83 -4.64 14.57 8.31
C LEU A 83 -4.53 13.77 9.61
N THR A 84 -5.34 12.72 9.78
CA THR A 84 -5.29 11.87 10.99
C THR A 84 -3.95 11.15 11.10
N ASN A 85 -3.37 10.71 9.98
CA ASN A 85 -2.05 10.08 9.99
C ASN A 85 -0.95 11.08 10.36
N SER A 86 -0.99 12.30 9.82
CA SER A 86 -0.03 13.36 10.17
C SER A 86 -0.13 13.77 11.64
N ILE A 87 -1.34 13.96 12.16
CA ILE A 87 -1.56 14.31 13.56
C ILE A 87 -1.15 13.16 14.48
N GLY A 88 -1.57 11.93 14.15
CA GLY A 88 -1.22 10.73 14.92
C GLY A 88 0.28 10.48 14.97
N SER A 89 0.99 10.80 13.88
CA SER A 89 2.44 10.75 13.81
C SER A 89 3.12 11.70 14.80
N VAL A 90 2.65 12.95 14.87
CA VAL A 90 3.21 13.93 15.82
C VAL A 90 2.91 13.51 17.26
N ILE A 91 1.68 13.08 17.55
CA ILE A 91 1.28 12.58 18.87
C ILE A 91 2.14 11.37 19.27
N TYR A 92 2.38 10.44 18.36
CA TYR A 92 3.23 9.27 18.60
C TYR A 92 4.65 9.68 19.03
N LEU A 93 5.28 10.63 18.34
CA LEU A 93 6.63 11.09 18.67
C LEU A 93 6.67 11.79 20.04
N ILE A 94 5.64 12.57 20.38
CA ILE A 94 5.52 13.21 21.70
C ILE A 94 5.38 12.13 22.78
N LEU A 95 4.50 11.15 22.59
CA LEU A 95 4.31 10.05 23.55
C LEU A 95 5.58 9.22 23.70
N LEU A 96 6.31 8.95 22.61
CA LEU A 96 7.57 8.25 22.64
C LEU A 96 8.62 9.01 23.46
N LEU A 97 8.71 10.34 23.27
CA LEU A 97 9.60 11.19 24.04
C LEU A 97 9.21 11.18 25.53
N CYS A 98 7.93 11.29 25.84
CA CYS A 98 7.43 11.20 27.22
C CYS A 98 7.76 9.84 27.85
N ALA A 99 7.59 8.74 27.11
CA ALA A 99 7.91 7.39 27.59
C ALA A 99 9.42 7.22 27.83
N TYR A 100 10.25 7.74 26.93
CA TYR A 100 11.71 7.75 27.09
C TYR A 100 12.15 8.54 28.31
N LEU A 101 11.66 9.77 28.47
CA LEU A 101 11.99 10.59 29.63
C LEU A 101 11.49 9.94 30.92
N GLY A 102 10.25 9.46 30.94
CA GLY A 102 9.66 8.77 32.08
C GLY A 102 10.48 7.55 32.51
N MET A 103 10.85 6.68 31.57
CA MET A 103 11.70 5.52 31.88
C MET A 103 13.12 5.92 32.30
N SER A 104 13.70 6.94 31.67
CA SER A 104 15.05 7.43 32.00
C SER A 104 15.12 8.03 33.41
N PHE A 105 14.13 8.84 33.79
CA PHE A 105 14.04 9.37 35.15
C PHE A 105 13.71 8.30 36.19
N HIS A 106 12.87 7.33 35.84
CA HIS A 106 12.53 6.25 36.78
C HIS A 106 13.72 5.32 37.05
N THR A 107 14.39 4.88 35.99
CA THR A 107 15.48 3.88 36.09
C THR A 107 16.86 4.49 36.30
N HIS A 108 17.03 5.80 36.12
CA HIS A 108 18.31 6.54 36.14
C HIS A 108 19.37 5.98 35.15
N ASN A 109 18.99 5.10 34.23
CA ASN A 109 19.87 4.38 33.32
C ASN A 109 19.77 4.91 31.88
N TRP A 110 20.26 6.13 31.68
CA TRP A 110 20.28 6.82 30.38
C TRP A 110 21.01 6.03 29.29
N GLU A 111 21.98 5.20 29.67
CA GLU A 111 22.76 4.35 28.76
C GLU A 111 21.95 3.26 28.07
N LYS A 112 20.79 2.85 28.63
CA LYS A 112 19.95 1.79 28.05
C LYS A 112 18.65 2.34 27.50
N THR A 113 18.13 3.40 28.12
CA THR A 113 16.81 3.93 27.77
C THR A 113 16.78 4.61 26.41
N TRP A 114 17.92 5.06 25.87
CA TRP A 114 18.00 5.63 24.52
C TRP A 114 17.54 4.64 23.42
N VAL A 115 17.67 3.33 23.66
CA VAL A 115 17.19 2.27 22.76
C VAL A 115 15.69 2.37 22.53
N PHE A 116 14.91 2.81 23.53
CA PHE A 116 13.47 3.05 23.35
C PHE A 116 13.20 4.19 22.38
N MET A 117 13.97 5.29 22.45
CA MET A 117 13.86 6.40 21.51
C MET A 117 14.21 5.96 20.09
N VAL A 118 15.40 5.40 19.91
CA VAL A 118 15.88 5.00 18.58
C VAL A 118 15.00 3.90 17.99
N GLY A 119 14.66 2.87 18.77
CA GLY A 119 13.78 1.79 18.36
C GLY A 119 12.38 2.30 17.98
N GLY A 120 11.79 3.19 18.78
CA GLY A 120 10.49 3.78 18.49
C GLY A 120 10.49 4.64 17.23
N VAL A 121 11.51 5.46 17.02
CA VAL A 121 11.65 6.27 15.79
C VAL A 121 11.83 5.36 14.57
N LEU A 122 12.64 4.31 14.66
CA LEU A 122 12.83 3.35 13.57
C LEU A 122 11.53 2.62 13.22
N LEU A 123 10.75 2.17 14.22
CA LEU A 123 9.43 1.56 13.99
C LEU A 123 8.45 2.55 13.36
N TRP A 124 8.50 3.81 13.74
CA TRP A 124 7.70 4.86 13.12
C TRP A 124 8.10 5.10 11.65
N VAL A 125 9.39 5.09 11.33
CA VAL A 125 9.87 5.13 9.93
C VAL A 125 9.37 3.92 9.15
N VAL A 126 9.43 2.71 9.73
CA VAL A 126 8.87 1.48 9.12
C VAL A 126 7.38 1.64 8.84
N TYR A 127 6.61 2.20 9.77
CA TYR A 127 5.20 2.50 9.57
C TYR A 127 4.98 3.45 8.39
N LEU A 128 5.73 4.55 8.30
CA LEU A 128 5.63 5.46 7.16
C LEU A 128 5.96 4.77 5.83
N LEU A 129 7.06 4.01 5.79
CA LEU A 129 7.45 3.24 4.60
C LEU A 129 6.33 2.28 4.17
N SER A 130 5.66 1.61 5.10
CA SER A 130 4.53 0.72 4.79
C SER A 130 3.36 1.45 4.09
N LEU A 131 3.04 2.68 4.54
CA LEU A 131 2.01 3.51 3.89
C LEU A 131 2.43 3.90 2.46
N PHE A 132 3.71 4.22 2.26
CA PHE A 132 4.25 4.51 0.93
C PHE A 132 4.23 3.27 0.03
N ILE A 133 4.63 2.10 0.52
CA ILE A 133 4.60 0.83 -0.23
C ILE A 133 3.19 0.53 -0.72
N ILE A 134 2.18 0.61 0.15
CA ILE A 134 0.77 0.38 -0.23
C ILE A 134 0.33 1.37 -1.32
N ARG A 135 0.73 2.64 -1.21
CA ARG A 135 0.36 3.67 -2.18
C ARG A 135 1.04 3.45 -3.54
N ILE A 136 2.33 3.14 -3.54
CA ILE A 136 3.15 2.85 -4.72
C ILE A 136 2.68 1.55 -5.39
N SER A 137 2.31 0.54 -4.63
CA SER A 137 1.78 -0.73 -5.14
C SER A 137 0.44 -0.57 -5.86
N ARG A 138 -0.29 0.53 -5.66
CA ARG A 138 -1.53 0.85 -6.38
C ARG A 138 -1.31 1.68 -7.65
N MET A 139 -0.06 2.07 -7.93
CA MET A 139 0.31 2.85 -9.12
C MET A 139 0.70 1.92 -10.28
N ARG A 140 1.19 2.52 -11.38
CA ARG A 140 1.64 1.78 -12.58
C ARG A 140 2.75 0.79 -12.26
N GLN A 141 2.87 -0.28 -13.06
CA GLN A 141 3.75 -1.40 -12.77
C GLN A 141 5.24 -1.07 -12.59
N ILE A 142 5.73 0.00 -13.21
CA ILE A 142 7.13 0.48 -13.09
C ILE A 142 7.47 0.77 -11.61
N PHE A 143 6.49 1.25 -10.83
CA PHE A 143 6.67 1.62 -9.44
C PHE A 143 6.80 0.41 -8.49
N HIS A 144 6.48 -0.81 -8.94
CA HIS A 144 6.65 -1.99 -8.09
C HIS A 144 8.12 -2.30 -7.76
N ILE A 145 9.08 -1.88 -8.57
CA ILE A 145 10.51 -2.06 -8.26
C ILE A 145 10.88 -1.25 -7.01
N PHE A 146 10.44 0.01 -6.95
CA PHE A 146 10.64 0.87 -5.78
C PHE A 146 9.94 0.30 -4.54
N ALA A 147 8.72 -0.23 -4.70
CA ALA A 147 8.00 -0.87 -3.60
C ALA A 147 8.76 -2.08 -3.03
N ARG A 148 9.39 -2.91 -3.88
CA ARG A 148 10.23 -4.05 -3.44
C ARG A 148 11.45 -3.59 -2.65
N LEU A 149 12.16 -2.57 -3.15
CA LEU A 149 13.32 -2.02 -2.45
C LEU A 149 12.94 -1.41 -1.10
N MET A 150 11.84 -0.66 -1.03
CA MET A 150 11.32 -0.10 0.22
C MET A 150 10.86 -1.18 1.18
N LEU A 151 10.27 -2.27 0.68
CA LEU A 151 9.86 -3.43 1.48
C LEU A 151 11.08 -4.11 2.10
N ALA A 152 12.12 -4.41 1.32
CA ALA A 152 13.37 -4.95 1.83
C ALA A 152 14.00 -4.00 2.87
N GLY A 153 14.04 -2.70 2.60
CA GLY A 153 14.51 -1.69 3.56
C GLY A 153 13.70 -1.68 4.86
N SER A 154 12.37 -1.81 4.79
CA SER A 154 11.52 -1.87 5.98
C SER A 154 11.80 -3.09 6.85
N VAL A 155 12.00 -4.26 6.23
CA VAL A 155 12.37 -5.50 6.95
C VAL A 155 13.72 -5.35 7.62
N MET A 156 14.70 -4.77 6.93
CA MET A 156 16.04 -4.54 7.51
C MET A 156 16.00 -3.53 8.66
N LEU A 157 15.17 -2.49 8.60
CA LEU A 157 14.99 -1.57 9.72
C LEU A 157 14.38 -2.27 10.95
N VAL A 158 13.39 -3.15 10.74
CA VAL A 158 12.85 -3.98 11.83
C VAL A 158 13.94 -4.89 12.41
N ALA A 159 14.73 -5.54 11.56
CA ALA A 159 15.85 -6.38 12.00
C ALA A 159 16.86 -5.55 12.83
N THR A 160 17.16 -4.31 12.44
CA THR A 160 18.00 -3.39 13.21
C THR A 160 17.41 -3.08 14.59
N VAL A 161 16.09 -2.84 14.70
CA VAL A 161 15.43 -2.64 16.00
C VAL A 161 15.58 -3.88 16.88
N VAL A 162 15.30 -5.06 16.33
CA VAL A 162 15.44 -6.34 17.06
C VAL A 162 16.89 -6.57 17.49
N PHE A 163 17.85 -6.24 16.62
CA PHE A 163 19.27 -6.32 16.91
C PHE A 163 19.68 -5.42 18.08
N ILE A 164 19.32 -4.13 18.05
CA ILE A 164 19.68 -3.18 19.11
C ILE A 164 19.05 -3.61 20.43
N CYS A 165 17.78 -4.02 20.43
CA CYS A 165 17.11 -4.55 21.62
C CYS A 165 17.81 -5.82 22.15
N SER A 166 18.22 -6.72 21.26
CA SER A 166 18.92 -7.96 21.64
C SER A 166 20.29 -7.68 22.24
N LEU A 167 21.02 -6.71 21.69
CA LEU A 167 22.33 -6.29 22.16
C LEU A 167 22.26 -5.70 23.57
N GLU A 168 21.29 -4.82 23.83
CA GLU A 168 21.26 -4.07 25.08
C GLU A 168 20.55 -4.79 26.24
N PHE A 169 19.49 -5.55 25.94
CA PHE A 169 18.65 -6.20 26.95
C PHE A 169 18.97 -7.68 27.16
N PHE A 170 19.27 -8.42 26.09
CA PHE A 170 19.38 -9.89 26.16
C PHE A 170 20.83 -10.39 26.14
N ARG A 171 21.77 -9.60 25.59
CA ARG A 171 23.21 -9.89 25.50
C ARG A 171 23.53 -11.34 25.09
N PHE A 172 22.78 -11.88 24.13
CA PHE A 172 22.98 -13.26 23.70
C PHE A 172 24.20 -13.39 22.76
N GLU A 173 24.96 -14.46 22.92
CA GLU A 173 26.07 -14.81 22.02
C GLU A 173 25.47 -15.26 20.68
N GLY A 174 25.49 -14.38 19.68
CA GLY A 174 24.90 -14.65 18.36
C GLY A 174 24.01 -13.56 17.79
N TYR A 175 23.97 -12.36 18.38
CA TYR A 175 23.16 -11.21 17.91
C TYR A 175 23.31 -10.88 16.42
N TRP A 176 24.45 -11.20 15.80
CA TRP A 176 24.68 -11.06 14.36
C TRP A 176 23.74 -11.90 13.49
N SER A 177 23.23 -13.04 14.01
CA SER A 177 22.27 -13.90 13.31
C SER A 177 20.99 -13.17 12.93
N ILE A 178 20.63 -12.09 13.66
CA ILE A 178 19.44 -11.27 13.38
C ILE A 178 19.55 -10.59 12.02
N PHE A 179 20.73 -10.14 11.60
CA PHE A 179 20.89 -9.52 10.27
C PHE A 179 20.79 -10.54 9.15
N ILE A 180 21.37 -11.72 9.33
CA ILE A 180 21.29 -12.82 8.36
C ILE A 180 19.85 -13.32 8.23
N GLY A 181 19.17 -13.50 9.36
CA GLY A 181 17.74 -13.81 9.40
C GLY A 181 16.90 -12.70 8.77
N GLY A 182 17.25 -11.44 9.01
CA GLY A 182 16.61 -10.27 8.41
C GLY A 182 16.69 -10.27 6.88
N VAL A 183 17.86 -10.62 6.32
CA VAL A 183 18.02 -10.79 4.86
C VAL A 183 17.14 -11.92 4.34
N ALA A 184 17.12 -13.08 5.03
CA ALA A 184 16.24 -14.19 4.64
C ALA A 184 14.76 -13.79 4.66
N VAL A 185 14.30 -13.10 5.71
CA VAL A 185 12.93 -12.58 5.82
C VAL A 185 12.64 -11.55 4.73
N ALA A 186 13.60 -10.71 4.36
CA ALA A 186 13.44 -9.74 3.28
C ALA A 186 13.21 -10.45 1.93
N LEU A 187 13.94 -11.53 1.65
CA LEU A 187 13.72 -12.35 0.44
C LEU A 187 12.35 -13.04 0.47
N ILE A 188 11.93 -13.57 1.61
CA ILE A 188 10.59 -14.17 1.77
C ILE A 188 9.50 -13.14 1.52
N ALA A 189 9.60 -11.97 2.16
CA ALA A 189 8.62 -10.90 2.05
C ALA A 189 8.53 -10.37 0.60
N ASP A 190 9.68 -10.28 -0.09
CA ASP A 190 9.75 -9.91 -1.49
C ASP A 190 9.14 -10.98 -2.43
N ALA A 191 9.34 -12.27 -2.13
CA ALA A 191 8.72 -13.38 -2.84
C ALA A 191 7.18 -13.36 -2.71
N VAL A 192 6.68 -13.11 -1.50
CA VAL A 192 5.24 -12.96 -1.21
C VAL A 192 4.66 -11.73 -1.93
N TYR A 193 5.40 -10.63 -1.96
CA TYR A 193 4.97 -9.44 -2.70
C TYR A 193 4.90 -9.70 -4.21
N ALA A 194 5.86 -10.45 -4.76
CA ALA A 194 5.89 -10.81 -6.17
C ALA A 194 4.71 -11.72 -6.58
N THR A 195 4.31 -12.68 -5.73
CA THR A 195 3.12 -13.51 -5.99
C THR A 195 1.83 -12.71 -5.94
N VAL A 196 1.64 -11.89 -4.91
CA VAL A 196 0.43 -11.06 -4.77
C VAL A 196 0.25 -10.10 -5.95
N THR A 197 1.36 -9.65 -6.55
CA THR A 197 1.33 -8.72 -7.70
C THR A 197 1.28 -9.41 -9.08
N ASN A 198 1.10 -10.75 -9.14
CA ASN A 198 0.94 -11.55 -10.36
C ASN A 198 1.99 -11.26 -11.45
N LYS A 199 3.26 -11.14 -11.07
CA LYS A 199 4.34 -10.95 -12.07
C LYS A 199 4.63 -12.25 -12.80
N LYS A 200 4.77 -12.18 -14.13
CA LYS A 200 5.11 -13.32 -15.00
C LYS A 200 6.45 -14.02 -14.67
N LEU A 201 7.30 -13.41 -13.84
CA LEU A 201 8.65 -13.92 -13.51
C LEU A 201 8.79 -14.40 -12.05
N VAL A 202 7.69 -14.62 -11.33
CA VAL A 202 7.70 -15.08 -9.93
C VAL A 202 8.46 -16.40 -9.76
N MET A 203 8.38 -17.30 -10.75
CA MET A 203 9.06 -18.60 -10.71
C MET A 203 10.60 -18.45 -10.63
N PHE A 204 11.18 -17.50 -11.35
CA PHE A 204 12.62 -17.22 -11.28
C PHE A 204 13.04 -16.64 -9.92
N SER A 205 12.16 -15.89 -9.27
CA SER A 205 12.41 -15.37 -7.92
C SER A 205 12.45 -16.51 -6.90
N TYR A 206 11.53 -17.49 -6.98
CA TYR A 206 11.56 -18.64 -6.10
C TYR A 206 12.82 -19.49 -6.26
N LEU A 207 13.20 -19.78 -7.52
CA LEU A 207 14.41 -20.54 -7.87
C LEU A 207 15.70 -19.96 -7.29
N LEU A 208 15.74 -18.64 -7.12
CA LEU A 208 16.90 -17.96 -6.56
C LEU A 208 16.80 -17.79 -5.04
N TYR A 209 15.61 -17.54 -4.50
CA TYR A 209 15.44 -17.24 -3.08
C TYR A 209 15.49 -18.47 -2.19
N ILE A 210 14.91 -19.60 -2.59
CA ILE A 210 14.85 -20.81 -1.75
C ILE A 210 16.27 -21.33 -1.40
N PRO A 211 17.20 -21.45 -2.36
CA PRO A 211 18.57 -21.88 -2.04
C PRO A 211 19.30 -20.88 -1.13
N ILE A 212 19.15 -19.57 -1.37
CA ILE A 212 19.77 -18.52 -0.56
C ILE A 212 19.22 -18.52 0.87
N ILE A 213 17.91 -18.68 1.05
CA ILE A 213 17.34 -18.79 2.39
C ILE A 213 17.88 -20.04 3.10
N GLY A 214 18.00 -21.16 2.39
CA GLY A 214 18.59 -22.39 2.93
C GLY A 214 20.04 -22.20 3.40
N THR A 215 20.88 -21.49 2.64
CA THR A 215 22.26 -21.20 3.06
C THR A 215 22.30 -20.29 4.29
N MET A 216 21.44 -19.28 4.37
CA MET A 216 21.35 -18.37 5.52
C MET A 216 20.89 -19.11 6.78
N VAL A 217 19.89 -19.99 6.67
CA VAL A 217 19.43 -20.85 7.78
C VAL A 217 20.53 -21.80 8.24
N TYR A 218 21.27 -22.41 7.30
CA TYR A 218 22.42 -23.25 7.63
C TYR A 218 23.48 -22.48 8.43
N ILE A 219 23.87 -21.29 7.97
CA ILE A 219 24.89 -20.46 8.65
C ILE A 219 24.45 -20.14 10.08
N ILE A 220 23.18 -19.77 10.29
CA ILE A 220 22.63 -19.47 11.61
C ILE A 220 22.67 -20.71 12.51
N LEU A 221 22.16 -21.86 12.03
CA LEU A 221 22.10 -23.08 12.82
C LEU A 221 23.49 -23.64 13.17
N ALA A 222 24.43 -23.55 12.24
CA ALA A 222 25.80 -23.98 12.46
C ALA A 222 26.53 -23.08 13.45
N ALA A 223 26.29 -21.78 13.39
CA ALA A 223 26.86 -20.80 14.30
C ALA A 223 26.33 -20.87 15.73
N VAL A 224 25.04 -21.16 15.91
CA VAL A 224 24.45 -21.35 17.24
C VAL A 224 24.83 -22.72 17.84
N GLY A 225 25.55 -23.56 17.09
CA GLY A 225 25.98 -24.88 17.52
C GLY A 225 24.87 -25.93 17.49
N ALA A 226 23.71 -25.61 16.94
CA ALA A 226 22.59 -26.54 16.78
C ALA A 226 22.91 -27.63 15.73
N VAL A 227 23.76 -27.32 14.76
CA VAL A 227 24.20 -28.23 13.71
C VAL A 227 25.72 -28.17 13.55
N ASN A 228 26.36 -29.31 13.31
CA ASN A 228 27.80 -29.34 13.06
C ASN A 228 28.10 -28.78 11.65
N TRP A 229 29.06 -27.87 11.54
CA TRP A 229 29.54 -27.31 10.27
C TRP A 229 29.91 -28.38 9.24
N ASN A 230 30.43 -29.53 9.69
CA ASN A 230 30.85 -30.61 8.78
C ASN A 230 29.68 -31.41 8.19
N ASN A 231 28.53 -31.47 8.85
CA ASN A 231 27.38 -32.28 8.41
C ASN A 231 26.18 -31.41 8.00
N GLY A 232 26.14 -30.14 8.41
CA GLY A 232 24.99 -29.26 8.19
C GLY A 232 24.83 -28.76 6.76
N TRP A 233 25.82 -28.92 5.90
CA TRP A 233 25.73 -28.57 4.47
C TRP A 233 24.60 -29.33 3.75
N LEU A 234 24.13 -30.45 4.30
CA LEU A 234 22.96 -31.18 3.79
C LEU A 234 21.69 -30.30 3.76
N ILE A 235 21.58 -29.27 4.61
CA ILE A 235 20.47 -28.31 4.60
C ILE A 235 20.44 -27.53 3.27
N ILE A 236 21.61 -27.22 2.70
CA ILE A 236 21.73 -26.52 1.42
C ILE A 236 21.27 -27.44 0.27
N ILE A 237 21.62 -28.73 0.33
CA ILE A 237 21.14 -29.69 -0.67
C ILE A 237 19.63 -29.88 -0.55
N PHE A 238 19.13 -29.98 0.68
CA PHE A 238 17.69 -30.10 0.92
C PHE A 238 16.92 -28.88 0.37
N SER A 239 17.44 -27.66 0.55
CA SER A 239 16.80 -26.46 -0.03
C SER A 239 16.78 -26.49 -1.56
N LEU A 240 17.84 -26.97 -2.21
CA LEU A 240 17.85 -27.17 -3.67
C LEU A 240 16.82 -28.21 -4.13
N VAL A 241 16.66 -29.32 -3.39
CA VAL A 241 15.64 -30.33 -3.71
C VAL A 241 14.22 -29.75 -3.59
N VAL A 242 13.95 -29.00 -2.52
CA VAL A 242 12.67 -28.30 -2.33
C VAL A 242 12.44 -27.30 -3.46
N ASP A 243 13.47 -26.56 -3.86
CA ASP A 243 13.39 -25.57 -4.93
C ASP A 243 13.02 -26.20 -6.29
N VAL A 244 13.67 -27.32 -6.64
CA VAL A 244 13.32 -28.12 -7.83
C VAL A 244 11.89 -28.63 -7.75
N ALA A 245 11.44 -29.14 -6.59
CA ALA A 245 10.08 -29.62 -6.41
C ALA A 245 9.04 -28.49 -6.61
N VAL A 246 9.30 -27.29 -6.08
CA VAL A 246 8.46 -26.11 -6.28
C VAL A 246 8.43 -25.72 -7.76
N ALA A 247 9.58 -25.68 -8.44
CA ALA A 247 9.65 -25.37 -9.86
C ALA A 247 8.82 -26.37 -10.70
N VAL A 248 8.99 -27.68 -10.49
CA VAL A 248 8.22 -28.72 -11.18
C VAL A 248 6.72 -28.57 -10.92
N SER A 249 6.31 -28.36 -9.67
CA SER A 249 4.89 -28.20 -9.33
C SER A 249 4.25 -27.00 -10.04
N SER A 250 4.99 -25.90 -10.19
CA SER A 250 4.52 -24.70 -10.89
C SER A 250 4.38 -24.92 -12.40
N ILE A 251 5.29 -25.67 -13.03
CA ILE A 251 5.22 -26.04 -14.44
C ILE A 251 4.01 -26.95 -14.68
N VAL A 252 3.83 -27.97 -13.84
CA VAL A 252 2.70 -28.91 -13.94
C VAL A 252 1.39 -28.15 -13.84
N LYS A 253 1.22 -27.27 -12.84
CA LYS A 253 0.02 -26.46 -12.68
C LYS A 253 -0.28 -25.61 -13.92
N ASN A 254 0.73 -24.93 -14.45
CA ASN A 254 0.59 -24.09 -15.64
C ASN A 254 0.24 -24.92 -16.90
N SER A 255 0.74 -26.15 -17.00
CA SER A 255 0.40 -27.06 -18.10
C SER A 255 -1.04 -27.57 -18.01
N VAL A 256 -1.55 -27.84 -16.80
CA VAL A 256 -2.94 -28.23 -16.56
C VAL A 256 -3.89 -27.09 -16.87
N GLU A 257 -3.62 -25.87 -16.39
CA GLU A 257 -4.42 -24.68 -16.70
C GLU A 257 -4.49 -24.43 -18.22
N LYS A 258 -3.36 -24.57 -18.93
CA LYS A 258 -3.33 -24.43 -20.39
C LYS A 258 -4.17 -25.50 -21.09
N TRP A 259 -4.17 -26.74 -20.58
CA TRP A 259 -4.96 -27.83 -21.14
C TRP A 259 -6.47 -27.65 -20.91
N GLU A 260 -6.87 -27.23 -19.71
CA GLU A 260 -8.27 -26.89 -19.38
C GLU A 260 -8.81 -25.77 -20.27
N VAL A 261 -8.02 -24.71 -20.48
CA VAL A 261 -8.39 -23.63 -21.41
C VAL A 261 -8.52 -24.19 -22.83
N VAL A 262 -7.57 -24.98 -23.34
CA VAL A 262 -7.68 -25.50 -24.71
C VAL A 262 -8.92 -26.40 -24.90
N ASN A 263 -9.34 -27.16 -23.89
CA ASN A 263 -10.55 -27.98 -23.96
C ASN A 263 -11.82 -27.15 -23.88
N ALA A 264 -11.89 -26.15 -22.99
CA ALA A 264 -13.07 -25.28 -22.87
C ALA A 264 -13.43 -24.59 -24.20
N TRP A 265 -12.42 -24.23 -25.00
CA TRP A 265 -12.64 -23.62 -26.31
C TRP A 265 -13.03 -24.62 -27.41
N LYS A 266 -12.76 -25.91 -27.22
CA LYS A 266 -13.21 -26.97 -28.15
C LYS A 266 -14.64 -27.43 -27.91
N ASP A 267 -15.18 -27.17 -26.71
CA ASP A 267 -16.55 -27.52 -26.35
C ASP A 267 -17.57 -26.42 -26.72
N GLU A 268 -17.10 -25.23 -27.15
CA GLU A 268 -17.92 -24.08 -27.59
C GLU A 268 -18.09 -23.97 -29.12
N ASP A 269 -17.40 -24.81 -29.91
CA ASP A 269 -17.52 -24.94 -31.38
C ASP A 269 -18.36 -26.18 -31.78
#